data_AF-A0A939WFC7-F1
#
_entry.id   AF-A0A939WFC7-F1
#
_cell.length_a   1.000
_cell.length_b   1.000
_cell.length_c   1.000
_cell.angle_alpha   90.00
_cell.angle_beta   90.00
_cell.angle_gamma   90.00
#
_symmetry.space_group_name_H-M   'P 1'
#
loop_
_entity.id
_entity.type
_entity.pdbx_description
1 polymer ?
#
loop_
_entity_poly.entity_id
_entity_poly.type
_entity_poly.pdbx_seq_one_letter_code
_entity_poly.pdbx_strand_id
1 'polypeptide(L)'
;MRIIHKWEPWFFIFFGVFHMHRIWALIDRVSYADFWLGVMKSKGLLYFLLMGILSALCILGIVTFIRERGRNYWWRWIYIFGGSYLLFDLLAIATGLKFWQDLLDKMFDTNSPYWNCIWGFFILLGGFVFGLGITLLIRQRKEKSSLD
;
A
#
# COMPACT_ATOMS: atom_id res chain seq x y z
N MET A 1 17.73 -17.21 14.24
CA MET A 1 18.13 -16.07 13.39
C MET A 1 16.89 -15.48 12.75
N ARG A 2 16.78 -14.15 12.70
CA ARG A 2 15.72 -13.48 11.95
C ARG A 2 16.15 -13.46 10.47
N ILE A 3 15.27 -13.84 9.55
CA ILE A 3 15.59 -13.99 8.12
C ILE A 3 14.87 -12.90 7.35
N ILE A 4 15.59 -12.18 6.48
CA ILE A 4 14.98 -11.25 5.52
C ILE A 4 14.75 -12.01 4.22
N HIS A 5 13.50 -12.26 3.85
CA HIS A 5 13.21 -12.96 2.61
C HIS A 5 13.55 -12.07 1.40
N LYS A 6 13.99 -12.69 0.30
CA LYS A 6 14.38 -11.99 -0.95
C LYS A 6 13.29 -11.08 -1.51
N TRP A 7 12.03 -11.41 -1.27
CA TRP A 7 10.89 -10.66 -1.80
C TRP A 7 10.47 -9.48 -0.90
N GLU A 8 10.82 -9.45 0.40
CA GLU A 8 10.40 -8.38 1.33
C GLU A 8 10.88 -6.99 0.90
N PRO A 9 12.17 -6.78 0.51
CA PRO A 9 12.61 -5.48 0.03
C PRO A 9 11.84 -5.02 -1.20
N TRP A 10 11.60 -5.93 -2.14
CA TRP A 10 10.84 -5.65 -3.36
C TRP A 10 9.38 -5.32 -3.08
N PHE A 11 8.76 -6.01 -2.13
CA PHE A 11 7.42 -5.69 -1.65
C PHE A 11 7.36 -4.24 -1.18
N PHE A 12 8.26 -3.84 -0.27
CA PHE A 12 8.25 -2.48 0.29
C PHE A 12 8.57 -1.41 -0.77
N ILE A 13 9.51 -1.68 -1.68
CA ILE A 13 9.80 -0.78 -2.81
C ILE A 13 8.55 -0.59 -3.68
N PHE A 14 7.92 -1.68 -4.10
CA PHE A 14 6.71 -1.62 -4.93
C PHE A 14 5.58 -0.89 -4.22
N PHE A 15 5.32 -1.22 -2.95
CA PHE A 15 4.27 -0.57 -2.16
C PHE A 15 4.54 0.92 -1.95
N GLY A 16 5.80 1.28 -1.73
CA GLY A 16 6.23 2.67 -1.59
C GLY A 16 5.99 3.47 -2.87
N VAL A 17 6.42 2.94 -4.03
CA VAL A 17 6.14 3.55 -5.34
C VAL A 17 4.63 3.66 -5.59
N PHE A 18 3.89 2.60 -5.26
CA PHE A 18 2.43 2.59 -5.35
C PHE A 18 1.77 3.63 -4.42
N HIS A 19 2.42 4.10 -3.36
CA HIS A 19 1.89 5.21 -2.56
C HIS A 19 2.34 6.57 -3.09
N MET A 20 3.54 6.66 -3.65
CA MET A 20 4.10 7.88 -4.22
C MET A 20 3.42 8.33 -5.51
N HIS A 21 2.80 7.44 -6.30
CA HIS A 21 2.02 7.85 -7.49
C HIS A 21 0.93 8.88 -7.16
N ARG A 22 0.48 8.92 -5.89
CA ARG A 22 -0.50 9.88 -5.38
C ARG A 22 0.01 11.33 -5.40
N ILE A 23 1.28 11.56 -5.74
CA ILE A 23 1.76 12.89 -6.12
C ILE A 23 0.93 13.48 -7.27
N TRP A 24 0.38 12.62 -8.14
CA TRP A 24 -0.55 13.03 -9.17
C TRP A 24 -1.79 13.73 -8.59
N ALA A 25 -2.30 13.28 -7.44
CA ALA A 25 -3.41 13.94 -6.74
C ALA A 25 -3.08 15.37 -6.31
N LEU A 26 -1.82 15.71 -6.08
CA LEU A 26 -1.40 17.06 -5.73
C LEU A 26 -1.20 17.95 -6.96
N ILE A 27 -0.79 17.36 -8.09
CA ILE A 27 -0.54 18.06 -9.35
C ILE A 27 -1.86 18.37 -10.07
N ASP A 28 -2.74 17.38 -10.16
CA ASP A 28 -4.04 17.48 -10.82
C ASP A 28 -5.09 16.71 -10.03
N ARG A 29 -5.87 17.46 -9.25
CA ARG A 29 -6.88 16.89 -8.36
C ARG A 29 -8.03 16.24 -9.13
N VAL A 30 -8.49 16.91 -10.18
CA VAL A 30 -9.70 16.54 -10.93
C VAL A 30 -9.43 15.27 -11.72
N SER A 31 -8.35 15.25 -12.50
CA SER A 31 -7.99 14.08 -13.30
C SER A 31 -7.68 12.86 -12.44
N TYR A 32 -7.01 13.05 -11.30
CA TYR A 32 -6.74 11.97 -10.35
C TYR A 32 -8.03 11.40 -9.74
N ALA A 33 -8.95 12.27 -9.28
CA ALA A 33 -10.23 11.84 -8.70
C ALA A 33 -11.08 11.11 -9.74
N ASP A 34 -11.24 11.70 -10.93
CA ASP A 34 -12.06 11.14 -12.01
C ASP A 34 -11.54 9.78 -12.47
N PHE A 35 -10.22 9.62 -12.57
CA PHE A 35 -9.60 8.34 -12.90
C PHE A 35 -9.94 7.27 -11.86
N TRP A 36 -9.64 7.50 -10.58
CA TRP A 36 -9.83 6.49 -9.54
C TRP A 36 -11.30 6.19 -9.27
N LEU A 37 -12.16 7.20 -9.23
CA LEU A 37 -13.61 7.04 -9.13
C LEU A 37 -14.15 6.28 -10.36
N GLY A 38 -13.64 6.59 -11.56
CA GLY A 38 -13.99 5.90 -12.80
C GLY A 38 -13.58 4.43 -12.80
N VAL A 39 -12.39 4.11 -12.31
CA VAL A 39 -11.92 2.72 -12.13
C VAL A 39 -12.81 1.96 -11.14
N MET A 40 -13.17 2.58 -10.01
CA MET A 40 -14.06 1.96 -9.03
C MET A 40 -15.50 1.77 -9.53
N LYS A 41 -16.04 2.73 -10.30
CA LYS A 41 -17.40 2.67 -10.86
C LYS A 41 -17.51 1.67 -12.00
N SER A 42 -16.55 1.67 -12.92
CA SER A 42 -16.56 0.79 -14.09
C SER A 42 -16.41 -0.69 -13.72
N LYS A 43 -15.76 -1.00 -12.58
CA LYS A 43 -15.44 -2.37 -12.15
C LYS A 43 -14.87 -3.23 -13.30
N GLY A 44 -14.07 -2.60 -14.17
CA GLY A 44 -13.50 -3.25 -15.34
C GLY A 44 -12.31 -4.15 -15.01
N LEU A 45 -11.63 -4.65 -16.06
CA LEU A 45 -10.45 -5.50 -15.91
C LEU A 45 -9.35 -4.86 -15.04
N LEU A 46 -9.09 -3.56 -15.24
CA LEU A 46 -8.08 -2.83 -14.48
C LEU A 46 -8.38 -2.84 -12.98
N TYR A 47 -9.65 -2.65 -12.60
CA TYR A 47 -10.09 -2.72 -11.22
C TYR A 47 -9.79 -4.11 -10.63
N PHE A 48 -10.27 -5.18 -11.26
CA PHE A 48 -10.08 -6.53 -10.73
C PHE A 48 -8.61 -6.95 -10.68
N LEU A 49 -7.82 -6.58 -11.67
CA LEU A 49 -6.38 -6.87 -11.71
C LEU A 49 -5.65 -6.13 -10.59
N LEU A 50 -5.91 -4.83 -10.42
CA LEU A 50 -5.28 -4.02 -9.40
C LEU A 50 -5.66 -4.52 -8.00
N MET A 51 -6.96 -4.69 -7.73
CA MET A 51 -7.46 -5.16 -6.44
C MET A 51 -6.99 -6.58 -6.13
N GLY A 52 -6.94 -7.46 -7.13
CA GLY A 52 -6.49 -8.85 -6.98
C GLY A 52 -5.01 -8.97 -6.63
N ILE A 53 -4.13 -8.28 -7.39
CA ILE A 53 -2.68 -8.25 -7.10
C ILE A 53 -2.44 -7.69 -5.70
N LEU A 54 -3.12 -6.59 -5.39
CA LEU A 54 -2.95 -5.88 -4.14
C LEU A 54 -3.43 -6.72 -2.93
N SER A 55 -4.56 -7.42 -3.07
CA SER A 55 -5.03 -8.41 -2.08
C SER A 55 -4.02 -9.52 -1.85
N ALA A 56 -3.51 -10.12 -2.92
CA ALA A 56 -2.57 -11.23 -2.85
C ALA A 56 -1.29 -10.82 -2.12
N LEU A 57 -0.75 -9.65 -2.44
CA LEU A 57 0.42 -9.08 -1.77
C LEU A 57 0.16 -8.86 -0.28
N CYS A 58 -1.00 -8.32 0.11
CA CYS A 58 -1.35 -8.14 1.52
C CYS A 58 -1.51 -9.45 2.28
N ILE A 59 -2.18 -10.44 1.69
CA ILE A 59 -2.31 -11.78 2.28
C ILE A 59 -0.93 -12.41 2.48
N LEU A 60 -0.05 -12.36 1.47
CA LEU A 60 1.32 -12.86 1.57
C LEU A 60 2.10 -12.18 2.70
N GLY A 61 1.96 -10.86 2.85
CA GLY A 61 2.56 -10.10 3.95
C GLY A 61 2.06 -10.57 5.32
N ILE A 62 0.74 -10.70 5.50
CA ILE A 62 0.13 -11.14 6.76
C ILE A 62 0.53 -12.58 7.10
N VAL A 63 0.47 -13.49 6.12
CA VAL A 63 0.90 -14.89 6.28
C VAL A 63 2.36 -14.95 6.72
N THR A 64 3.23 -14.13 6.13
CA THR A 64 4.64 -14.06 6.50
C THR A 64 4.81 -13.56 7.94
N PHE A 65 4.06 -12.53 8.35
CA PHE A 65 4.07 -12.07 9.73
C PHE A 65 3.63 -13.16 10.71
N ILE A 66 2.58 -13.92 10.39
CA ILE A 66 2.08 -15.01 11.26
C ILE A 66 3.10 -16.16 11.33
N ARG A 67 3.68 -16.55 10.19
CA ARG A 67 4.68 -17.62 10.11
C ARG A 67 5.91 -17.32 10.96
N GLU A 68 6.33 -16.05 10.99
CA GLU A 68 7.54 -15.59 11.67
C GLU A 68 7.27 -14.95 13.05
N ARG A 69 6.09 -15.20 13.65
CA ARG A 69 5.59 -14.55 14.88
C ARG A 69 6.58 -14.53 16.06
N GLY A 70 7.44 -15.55 16.20
CA GLY A 70 8.46 -15.61 17.25
C GLY A 70 9.78 -14.89 16.95
N ARG A 71 10.00 -14.42 15.72
CA ARG A 71 11.26 -13.81 15.25
C ARG A 71 11.02 -12.61 14.34
N ASN A 72 9.89 -11.94 14.51
CA ASN A 72 9.50 -10.84 13.64
C ASN A 72 10.39 -9.61 13.82
N TYR A 73 10.71 -8.99 12.70
CA TYR A 73 11.25 -7.64 12.68
C TYR A 73 10.13 -6.62 12.84
N TRP A 74 10.45 -5.47 13.43
CA TRP A 74 9.49 -4.39 13.68
C TRP A 74 8.79 -3.91 12.39
N TRP A 75 9.49 -3.84 11.26
CA TRP A 75 8.88 -3.38 10.01
C TRP A 75 7.77 -4.30 9.46
N ARG A 76 7.73 -5.58 9.85
CA ARG A 76 6.68 -6.49 9.39
C ARG A 76 5.30 -6.16 9.97
N TRP A 77 5.23 -5.31 11.01
CA TRP A 77 3.97 -4.74 11.48
C TRP A 77 3.24 -3.95 10.38
N ILE A 78 3.96 -3.39 9.42
CA ILE A 78 3.38 -2.72 8.25
C ILE A 78 2.49 -3.69 7.45
N TYR A 79 2.83 -4.98 7.38
CA TYR A 79 1.98 -5.98 6.72
C TYR A 79 0.65 -6.18 7.43
N ILE A 80 0.63 -6.13 8.75
CA ILE A 80 -0.61 -6.26 9.52
C ILE A 80 -1.43 -4.99 9.39
N PHE A 81 -0.88 -3.82 9.71
CA PHE A 81 -1.64 -2.57 9.69
C PHE A 81 -2.07 -2.20 8.27
N GLY A 82 -1.11 -2.11 7.34
CA GLY A 82 -1.38 -1.75 5.95
C GLY A 82 -2.17 -2.83 5.22
N GLY A 83 -1.83 -4.10 5.41
CA GLY A 83 -2.54 -5.21 4.76
C GLY A 83 -3.97 -5.39 5.27
N SER A 84 -4.20 -5.28 6.57
CA SER A 84 -5.57 -5.38 7.11
C SER A 84 -6.43 -4.18 6.71
N TYR A 85 -5.87 -2.97 6.73
CA TYR A 85 -6.56 -1.77 6.25
C TYR A 85 -7.03 -1.94 4.81
N LEU A 86 -6.12 -2.40 3.95
CA LEU A 86 -6.43 -2.58 2.54
C LEU A 86 -7.42 -3.70 2.29
N LEU A 87 -7.27 -4.86 2.92
CA LEU A 87 -8.26 -5.94 2.81
C LEU A 87 -9.64 -5.50 3.33
N PHE A 88 -9.68 -4.69 4.38
CA PHE A 88 -10.92 -4.08 4.87
C PHE A 88 -11.51 -3.09 3.85
N ASP A 89 -10.69 -2.22 3.25
CA ASP A 89 -11.10 -1.27 2.20
C ASP A 89 -11.74 -2.01 1.02
N LEU A 90 -11.10 -3.09 0.55
CA LEU A 90 -11.62 -3.96 -0.50
C LEU A 90 -12.96 -4.60 -0.12
N LEU A 91 -13.05 -5.14 1.11
CA LEU A 91 -14.27 -5.75 1.62
C LEU A 91 -15.41 -4.73 1.73
N ALA A 92 -15.11 -3.52 2.20
CA ALA A 92 -16.09 -2.45 2.36
C ALA A 92 -16.61 -1.96 1.00
N ILE A 93 -15.74 -1.84 0.00
CA ILE A 93 -16.13 -1.54 -1.39
C ILE A 93 -16.98 -2.68 -1.98
N ALA A 94 -16.59 -3.94 -1.77
CA ALA A 94 -17.30 -5.11 -2.30
C ALA A 94 -18.69 -5.30 -1.67
N THR A 95 -18.81 -5.07 -0.36
CA THR A 95 -20.08 -5.16 0.38
C THR A 95 -20.97 -3.91 0.22
N GLY A 96 -20.46 -2.85 -0.40
CA GLY A 96 -21.19 -1.60 -0.59
C GLY A 96 -21.50 -0.90 0.72
N LEU A 97 -20.58 -0.96 1.69
CA LEU A 97 -20.80 -0.42 3.03
C LEU A 97 -20.97 1.09 2.96
N LYS A 98 -22.20 1.58 3.19
CA LYS A 98 -22.60 2.98 2.97
C LYS A 98 -21.69 3.99 3.66
N PHE A 99 -21.36 3.76 4.94
CA PHE A 99 -20.45 4.61 5.69
C PHE A 99 -19.06 4.72 5.03
N TRP A 100 -18.55 3.63 4.48
CA TRP A 100 -17.24 3.62 3.82
C TRP A 100 -17.28 4.30 2.46
N GLN A 101 -18.37 4.12 1.70
CA GLN A 101 -18.59 4.84 0.45
C GLN A 101 -18.67 6.35 0.68
N ASP A 102 -19.44 6.80 1.68
CA ASP A 102 -19.52 8.22 2.06
C ASP A 102 -18.14 8.79 2.48
N LEU A 103 -17.29 7.97 3.11
CA LEU A 103 -15.94 8.36 3.48
C LEU A 103 -15.02 8.47 2.25
N LEU A 104 -15.11 7.51 1.32
CA LEU A 104 -14.36 7.55 0.06
C LEU A 104 -14.76 8.76 -0.78
N ASP A 105 -16.05 9.06 -0.89
CA ASP A 105 -16.53 10.24 -1.63
C ASP A 105 -15.99 11.54 -1.02
N LYS A 106 -15.95 11.65 0.32
CA LYS A 106 -15.32 12.80 1.01
C LYS A 106 -13.81 12.86 0.80
N MET A 107 -13.15 11.72 0.73
CA MET A 107 -11.71 11.63 0.47
C MET A 107 -11.38 12.05 -0.97
N PHE A 108 -12.27 11.79 -1.92
CA PHE A 108 -12.15 12.19 -3.32
C PHE A 108 -12.83 13.53 -3.66
N ASP A 109 -13.28 14.30 -2.67
CA ASP A 109 -13.77 15.67 -2.88
C ASP A 109 -12.60 16.63 -3.13
N THR A 110 -12.43 17.03 -4.39
CA THR A 110 -11.34 17.89 -4.87
C THR A 110 -11.37 19.31 -4.30
N ASN A 111 -12.54 19.76 -3.82
CA ASN A 111 -12.73 21.07 -3.18
C ASN A 111 -12.44 21.04 -1.68
N SER A 112 -12.23 19.85 -1.09
CA SER A 112 -11.97 19.72 0.33
C SER A 112 -10.66 20.41 0.73
N PRO A 113 -10.64 21.21 1.83
CA PRO A 113 -9.41 21.81 2.34
C PRO A 113 -8.41 20.76 2.84
N TYR A 114 -8.88 19.55 3.15
CA TYR A 114 -8.06 18.44 3.63
C TYR A 114 -7.35 17.67 2.51
N TRP A 115 -7.67 17.94 1.23
CA TRP A 115 -7.14 17.21 0.09
C TRP A 115 -5.60 17.07 0.14
N ASN A 116 -4.89 18.19 0.22
CA ASN A 116 -3.42 18.19 0.24
C ASN A 116 -2.86 17.45 1.47
N CYS A 117 -3.55 17.55 2.61
CA CYS A 117 -3.14 16.89 3.85
C CYS A 117 -3.26 15.36 3.72
N ILE A 118 -4.41 14.88 3.23
CA ILE A 118 -4.69 13.46 3.06
C ILE A 118 -3.72 12.83 2.07
N TRP A 119 -3.64 13.39 0.85
CA TRP A 119 -2.77 12.83 -0.18
C TRP A 119 -1.29 13.01 0.15
N GLY A 120 -0.91 14.14 0.75
CA GLY A 120 0.43 14.38 1.26
C GLY A 120 0.87 13.35 2.31
N PHE A 121 -0.01 12.99 3.25
CA PHE A 121 0.26 11.94 4.23
C PHE A 121 0.54 10.59 3.54
N PHE A 122 -0.27 10.18 2.56
CA PHE A 122 -0.03 8.94 1.84
C PHE A 122 1.28 8.94 1.03
N ILE A 123 1.66 10.09 0.46
CA ILE A 123 2.94 10.24 -0.26
C ILE A 123 4.11 10.08 0.72
N LEU A 124 4.05 10.74 1.88
CA LEU A 124 5.08 10.63 2.92
C LEU A 124 5.20 9.20 3.45
N LEU A 125 4.07 8.54 3.72
CA LEU A 125 4.03 7.12 4.08
C LEU A 125 4.67 6.26 2.99
N GLY A 126 4.35 6.53 1.72
CA GLY A 126 4.97 5.86 0.57
C GLY A 126 6.47 6.03 0.51
N GLY A 127 6.98 7.25 0.70
CA GLY A 127 8.40 7.55 0.77
C GLY A 127 9.11 6.82 1.92
N PHE A 128 8.48 6.78 3.10
CA PHE A 128 9.00 6.03 4.25
C PHE A 128 9.11 4.53 3.94
N VAL A 129 8.05 3.94 3.41
CA VAL A 129 7.99 2.51 3.06
C VAL A 129 8.99 2.18 1.94
N PHE A 130 9.13 3.06 0.94
CA PHE A 130 10.13 2.91 -0.11
C PHE A 130 11.56 2.93 0.45
N GLY A 131 11.90 3.90 1.29
CA GLY A 131 13.22 4.02 1.91
C GLY A 131 13.57 2.82 2.79
N LEU A 132 12.58 2.30 3.52
CA LEU A 132 12.71 1.04 4.24
C LEU A 132 13.03 -0.13 3.29
N GLY A 133 12.31 -0.25 2.17
CA GLY A 133 12.58 -1.28 1.16
C GLY A 133 14.01 -1.23 0.60
N ILE A 134 14.52 -0.03 0.28
CA ILE A 134 15.91 0.15 -0.16
C ILE A 134 16.92 -0.24 0.93
N THR A 135 16.66 0.15 2.18
CA THR A 135 17.54 -0.19 3.32
C THR A 135 17.60 -1.70 3.54
N LEU A 136 16.46 -2.39 3.44
CA LEU A 136 16.40 -3.85 3.53
C LEU A 136 17.13 -4.53 2.38
N LEU A 137 17.04 -3.97 1.16
CA LEU A 137 17.77 -4.49 0.01
C LEU A 137 19.28 -4.37 0.18
N ILE A 138 19.77 -3.22 0.65
CA ILE A 138 21.20 -2.99 0.91
C ILE A 138 21.69 -3.94 2.01
N ARG A 139 20.94 -4.08 3.10
CA ARG A 139 21.27 -4.99 4.20
C ARG A 139 21.38 -6.44 3.74
N GLN A 140 20.41 -6.89 2.95
CA GLN A 140 20.41 -8.25 2.41
C GLN A 140 21.60 -8.51 1.48
N ARG A 141 22.00 -7.52 0.67
CA ARG A 141 23.19 -7.63 -0.19
C ARG A 141 24.48 -7.73 0.63
N LYS A 142 24.61 -6.91 1.69
CA LYS A 142 25.77 -6.94 2.59
C LYS A 142 25.91 -8.26 3.34
N GLU A 143 24.81 -8.80 3.84
CA GLU A 143 24.79 -10.11 4.53
C GLU A 143 25.16 -11.26 3.57
N LYS A 144 24.76 -11.15 2.30
CA LYS A 144 25.15 -12.13 1.28
C LYS A 144 26.64 -12.04 0.93
N SER A 145 27.20 -10.84 0.77
CA SER A 145 28.62 -10.65 0.44
C SER A 145 29.59 -11.00 1.57
N SER A 146 29.12 -11.11 2.82
CA SER A 146 29.95 -11.54 3.96
C SER A 146 30.01 -13.07 4.13
N LEU A 147 29.23 -13.81 3.33
CA LEU A 147 29.16 -15.27 3.34
C LEU A 147 29.89 -15.90 2.14
N ASP A 148 30.30 -15.07 1.18
CA ASP A 148 31.11 -15.41 0.00
C ASP A 148 32.58 -15.01 0.25
#